data_AF-A0A852T4J6-F1
#
_entry.id   AF-A0A852T4J6-F1
#
_cell.length_a   1.000
_cell.length_b   1.000
_cell.length_c   1.000
_cell.angle_alpha   90.00
_cell.angle_beta   90.00
_cell.angle_gamma   90.00
#
_symmetry.space_group_name_H-M   'P 1'
#
loop_
_entity.id
_entity.type
_entity.pdbx_description
1 polymer ?
#
loop_
_entity_poly.entity_id
_entity_poly.type
_entity_poly.pdbx_seq_one_letter_code
_entity_poly.pdbx_strand_id
1 'polypeptide(L)'
;MKHKSLSIIFVLFLSLFTQAGIYQAEEIPDTNPPKEPLLGNYVEGEKELRGMSESLATIIVFAKGQEIGRGTAQSDGFFTISIISQAAGTTLEVIAVDKSNNQSPPATLVVDESVKRIYGENRYFTAVAISNEAFPHGANMVVLVRGDDFPDALAAGPLAYKLGAPILSKESTLLPEYVKNEITRLGAKNVIIIGGDGAVSIPVETELKVSLGLHVERIAGVNRYDTAAKIADRMGIKDKVVLAYGKGYADALSMSPYAARDGMPILLTETTFIPKETRQVLEKAEITFVVGGEGVISDRVLAQIENGIRISGATRFETNARILELFGSFSNRAVLATGRNYADALTGSVLAARIDSHILLVEKDYVPEPLKNWLTTYGKVNQYKLLGGPEVLSDKMIRTIPTH
;
A
#
# COMPACT_ATOMS: atom_id res chain seq x y z
N MET A 1 38.95 -54.06 -91.29
CA MET A 1 39.52 -53.59 -92.58
C MET A 1 39.22 -52.09 -92.70
N LYS A 2 40.28 -51.26 -92.78
CA LYS A 2 40.30 -49.82 -93.18
C LYS A 2 39.59 -48.82 -92.23
N HIS A 3 40.00 -47.57 -92.05
CA HIS A 3 41.25 -46.79 -92.10
C HIS A 3 40.91 -45.46 -91.37
N LYS A 4 41.75 -44.97 -90.44
CA LYS A 4 42.51 -43.69 -90.49
C LYS A 4 41.74 -42.46 -91.00
N SER A 5 41.51 -41.46 -90.12
CA SER A 5 42.19 -40.13 -90.04
C SER A 5 41.60 -39.10 -91.03
N LEU A 6 41.58 -37.77 -90.86
CA LEU A 6 42.31 -36.82 -90.02
C LEU A 6 41.57 -35.45 -90.11
N SER A 7 41.72 -34.67 -89.04
CA SER A 7 41.55 -33.24 -88.78
C SER A 7 41.33 -32.21 -89.91
N ILE A 8 40.60 -31.12 -89.60
CA ILE A 8 41.02 -29.71 -89.78
C ILE A 8 40.27 -28.81 -88.77
N ILE A 9 41.01 -27.81 -88.28
CA ILE A 9 40.80 -26.88 -87.16
C ILE A 9 40.06 -25.61 -87.60
N PHE A 10 39.18 -25.05 -86.75
CA PHE A 10 39.09 -23.59 -86.57
C PHE A 10 38.56 -23.23 -85.16
N VAL A 11 39.29 -22.35 -84.49
CA VAL A 11 39.06 -21.84 -83.13
C VAL A 11 38.39 -20.46 -83.26
N LEU A 12 37.37 -20.15 -82.45
CA LEU A 12 37.26 -18.91 -81.62
C LEU A 12 35.82 -18.64 -81.08
N PHE A 13 35.78 -18.33 -79.77
CA PHE A 13 34.86 -17.48 -78.97
C PHE A 13 33.49 -17.97 -78.44
N LEU A 14 33.53 -18.32 -77.14
CA LEU A 14 32.85 -17.63 -76.02
C LEU A 14 31.35 -17.28 -76.15
N SER A 15 30.48 -18.09 -75.54
CA SER A 15 29.59 -17.64 -74.46
C SER A 15 28.87 -18.84 -73.82
N LEU A 16 29.25 -19.14 -72.58
CA LEU A 16 28.44 -19.96 -71.67
C LEU A 16 27.35 -19.06 -71.10
N PHE A 17 26.11 -19.26 -71.52
CA PHE A 17 24.95 -18.84 -70.72
C PHE A 17 24.40 -20.08 -70.00
N THR A 18 24.90 -20.34 -68.80
CA THR A 18 24.15 -21.07 -67.77
C THR A 18 23.25 -20.07 -67.06
N GLN A 19 21.97 -20.04 -67.39
CA GLN A 19 20.99 -19.37 -66.54
C GLN A 19 20.59 -20.37 -65.44
N ALA A 20 21.31 -20.32 -64.33
CA ALA A 20 20.91 -20.98 -63.10
C ALA A 20 19.56 -20.40 -62.67
N GLY A 21 18.49 -21.21 -62.79
CA GLY A 21 17.24 -20.92 -62.13
C GLY A 21 17.47 -20.96 -60.62
N ILE A 22 17.32 -19.81 -59.96
CA ILE A 22 17.24 -19.74 -58.51
C ILE A 22 15.88 -20.34 -58.15
N TYR A 23 15.82 -21.64 -57.87
CA TYR A 23 14.70 -22.20 -57.12
C TYR A 23 14.81 -21.67 -55.69
N GLN A 24 14.05 -20.62 -55.36
CA GLN A 24 13.70 -20.41 -53.97
C GLN A 24 12.82 -21.59 -53.56
N ALA A 25 13.24 -22.36 -52.57
CA ALA A 25 12.35 -23.27 -51.90
C ALA A 25 11.23 -22.42 -51.28
N GLU A 26 10.02 -22.57 -51.79
CA GLU A 26 8.83 -21.97 -51.20
C GLU A 26 8.61 -22.70 -49.87
N GLU A 27 8.95 -22.06 -48.75
CA GLU A 27 8.66 -22.61 -47.43
C GLU A 27 7.16 -22.82 -47.32
N ILE A 28 6.74 -24.06 -47.02
CA ILE A 28 5.33 -24.36 -46.78
C ILE A 28 4.89 -23.51 -45.59
N PRO A 29 3.87 -22.64 -45.73
CA PRO A 29 3.45 -21.77 -44.65
C PRO A 29 3.00 -22.62 -43.47
N ASP A 30 3.53 -22.32 -42.29
CA ASP A 30 3.08 -22.94 -41.05
C ASP A 30 1.60 -22.60 -40.85
N THR A 31 0.79 -23.61 -40.54
CA THR A 31 -0.65 -23.48 -40.30
C THR A 31 -1.03 -23.85 -38.87
N ASN A 32 -0.06 -24.26 -38.05
CA ASN A 32 -0.32 -24.64 -36.67
C ASN A 32 -0.29 -23.39 -35.78
N PRO A 33 -1.40 -23.05 -35.13
CA PRO A 33 -1.41 -21.93 -34.20
C PRO A 33 -0.58 -22.23 -32.95
N PRO A 34 -0.01 -21.18 -32.32
CA PRO A 34 0.55 -21.28 -30.98
C PRO A 34 -0.46 -21.80 -29.97
N LYS A 35 0.06 -22.36 -28.86
CA LYS A 35 -0.77 -22.66 -27.69
C LYS A 35 -1.24 -21.37 -27.02
N GLU A 36 -2.34 -21.50 -26.27
CA GLU A 36 -2.82 -20.44 -25.37
C GLU A 36 -1.70 -19.99 -24.40
N PRO A 37 -1.47 -18.68 -24.25
CA PRO A 37 -0.51 -18.15 -23.28
C PRO A 37 -0.84 -18.55 -21.83
N LEU A 38 0.19 -18.82 -21.03
CA LEU A 38 0.04 -18.99 -19.58
C LEU A 38 0.25 -17.64 -18.90
N LEU A 39 -0.77 -17.14 -18.22
CA LEU A 39 -0.75 -15.81 -17.58
C LEU A 39 -0.34 -15.91 -16.11
N GLY A 40 0.52 -14.99 -15.67
CA GLY A 40 0.74 -14.73 -14.25
C GLY A 40 -0.42 -13.96 -13.62
N ASN A 41 -0.50 -13.94 -12.29
CA ASN A 41 -1.47 -13.08 -11.61
C ASN A 41 -1.25 -11.60 -11.98
N TYR A 42 -2.33 -10.84 -12.05
CA TYR A 42 -2.32 -9.42 -12.37
C TYR A 42 -3.39 -8.72 -11.52
N VAL A 43 -2.95 -7.70 -10.79
CA VAL A 43 -3.77 -6.92 -9.85
C VAL A 43 -3.96 -5.48 -10.34
N GLU A 44 -4.98 -4.80 -9.83
CA GLU A 44 -5.22 -3.39 -10.14
C GLU A 44 -4.00 -2.52 -9.79
N GLY A 45 -3.63 -1.61 -10.70
CA GLY A 45 -2.49 -0.69 -10.56
C GLY A 45 -1.24 -1.15 -11.33
N GLU A 46 -1.10 -2.44 -11.62
CA GLU A 46 0.05 -2.95 -12.36
C GLU A 46 0.07 -2.46 -13.82
N LYS A 47 1.27 -2.22 -14.34
CA LYS A 47 1.47 -1.73 -15.72
C LYS A 47 2.15 -2.75 -16.62
N GLU A 48 2.41 -3.95 -16.09
CA GLU A 48 3.14 -5.00 -16.78
C GLU A 48 2.42 -6.34 -16.57
N LEU A 49 1.86 -6.87 -17.65
CA LEU A 49 1.35 -8.25 -17.69
C LEU A 49 2.50 -9.19 -18.05
N ARG A 50 2.60 -10.32 -17.33
CA ARG A 50 3.68 -11.30 -17.53
C ARG A 50 3.12 -12.70 -17.68
N GLY A 51 3.85 -13.53 -18.39
CA GLY A 51 3.44 -14.90 -18.62
C GLY A 51 4.45 -15.68 -19.45
N MET A 52 4.03 -16.86 -19.87
CA MET A 52 4.76 -17.73 -20.79
C MET A 52 3.94 -17.92 -22.05
N SER A 53 4.62 -17.97 -23.19
CA SER A 53 4.02 -18.27 -24.49
C SER A 53 5.03 -19.05 -25.35
N GLU A 54 4.65 -19.33 -26.59
CA GLU A 54 5.60 -19.78 -27.59
C GLU A 54 6.74 -18.77 -27.77
N SER A 55 7.95 -19.30 -27.93
CA SER A 55 9.18 -18.54 -28.11
C SER A 55 9.05 -17.57 -29.29
N LEU A 56 9.41 -16.31 -29.08
CA LEU A 56 9.38 -15.25 -30.10
C LEU A 56 7.99 -14.95 -30.69
N ALA A 57 6.90 -15.47 -30.10
CA ALA A 57 5.55 -15.12 -30.53
C ALA A 57 5.20 -13.68 -30.15
N THR A 58 4.41 -13.01 -30.98
CA THR A 58 3.84 -11.70 -30.68
C THR A 58 2.67 -11.89 -29.72
N ILE A 59 2.70 -11.21 -28.58
CA ILE A 59 1.65 -11.23 -27.57
C ILE A 59 0.81 -9.97 -27.72
N ILE A 60 -0.51 -10.13 -27.77
CA ILE A 60 -1.48 -9.02 -27.87
C ILE A 60 -2.45 -9.14 -26.71
N VAL A 61 -2.62 -8.04 -25.97
CA VAL A 61 -3.46 -7.97 -24.78
C VAL A 61 -4.66 -7.09 -25.07
N PHE A 62 -5.86 -7.59 -24.76
CA PHE A 62 -7.12 -6.90 -24.93
C PHE A 62 -7.83 -6.71 -23.59
N ALA A 63 -8.55 -5.60 -23.46
CA ALA A 63 -9.55 -5.40 -22.43
C ALA A 63 -10.82 -4.83 -23.07
N LYS A 64 -11.98 -5.40 -22.75
CA LYS A 64 -13.27 -5.00 -23.34
C LYS A 64 -13.25 -4.97 -24.88
N GLY A 65 -12.52 -5.91 -25.50
CA GLY A 65 -12.35 -6.02 -26.95
C GLY A 65 -11.42 -5.00 -27.60
N GLN A 66 -10.73 -4.13 -26.83
CA GLN A 66 -9.75 -3.18 -27.35
C GLN A 66 -8.33 -3.62 -27.01
N GLU A 67 -7.41 -3.51 -27.97
CA GLU A 67 -5.98 -3.76 -27.72
C GLU A 67 -5.43 -2.69 -26.77
N ILE A 68 -4.85 -3.15 -25.65
CA ILE A 68 -4.28 -2.29 -24.60
C ILE A 68 -2.76 -2.45 -24.45
N GLY A 69 -2.17 -3.42 -25.16
CA GLY A 69 -0.72 -3.56 -25.26
C GLY A 69 -0.30 -4.73 -26.14
N ARG A 70 0.95 -4.65 -26.59
CA ARG A 70 1.57 -5.63 -27.50
C ARG A 70 3.06 -5.72 -27.23
N GLY A 71 3.62 -6.90 -27.44
CA GLY A 71 5.06 -7.13 -27.41
C GLY A 71 5.40 -8.53 -27.89
N THR A 72 6.61 -8.99 -27.62
CA THR A 72 7.11 -10.28 -28.11
C THR A 72 7.65 -11.10 -26.95
N ALA A 73 7.32 -12.39 -26.93
CA ALA A 73 7.92 -13.33 -26.00
C ALA A 73 9.42 -13.49 -26.28
N GLN A 74 10.20 -13.69 -25.22
CA GLN A 74 11.63 -13.95 -25.33
C GLN A 74 11.89 -15.35 -25.89
N SER A 75 13.16 -15.67 -26.15
CA SER A 75 13.55 -16.98 -26.69
C SER A 75 13.21 -18.15 -25.77
N ASP A 76 13.06 -17.90 -24.47
CA ASP A 76 12.62 -18.87 -23.47
C ASP A 76 11.08 -18.92 -23.30
N GLY A 77 10.34 -18.13 -24.10
CA GLY A 77 8.88 -18.02 -24.04
C GLY A 77 8.36 -17.04 -22.98
N PHE A 78 9.21 -16.49 -22.11
CA PHE A 78 8.78 -15.52 -21.11
C PHE A 78 8.46 -14.17 -21.76
N PHE A 79 7.36 -13.53 -21.35
CA PHE A 79 7.00 -12.21 -21.84
C PHE A 79 6.68 -11.23 -20.71
N THR A 80 6.92 -9.94 -20.98
CA THR A 80 6.46 -8.81 -20.18
C THR A 80 5.85 -7.79 -21.14
N ILE A 81 4.54 -7.57 -21.06
CA ILE A 81 3.81 -6.61 -21.90
C ILE A 81 3.42 -5.41 -21.06
N SER A 82 3.88 -4.23 -21.48
CA SER A 82 3.43 -2.97 -20.90
C SER A 82 1.99 -2.68 -21.31
N ILE A 83 1.11 -2.51 -20.34
CA ILE A 83 -0.31 -2.19 -20.54
C ILE A 83 -0.73 -1.01 -19.66
N ILE A 84 -1.81 -0.34 -20.04
CA ILE A 84 -2.49 0.60 -19.14
C ILE A 84 -3.12 -0.21 -18.00
N SER A 85 -2.95 0.25 -16.75
CA SER A 85 -3.57 -0.38 -15.58
C SER A 85 -5.08 -0.55 -15.78
N GLN A 86 -5.58 -1.74 -15.46
CA GLN A 86 -6.99 -2.07 -15.55
C GLN A 86 -7.65 -2.09 -14.17
N ALA A 87 -8.93 -1.77 -14.12
CA ALA A 87 -9.70 -1.82 -12.87
C ALA A 87 -9.90 -3.27 -12.42
N ALA A 88 -9.95 -3.50 -11.11
CA ALA A 88 -10.25 -4.79 -10.52
C ALA A 88 -11.55 -5.40 -11.10
N GLY A 89 -11.57 -6.72 -11.33
CA GLY A 89 -12.69 -7.44 -11.96
C GLY A 89 -12.77 -7.31 -13.49
N THR A 90 -11.91 -6.51 -14.13
CA THR A 90 -11.85 -6.44 -15.60
C THR A 90 -11.32 -7.76 -16.17
N THR A 91 -11.98 -8.30 -17.21
CA THR A 91 -11.45 -9.45 -17.96
C THR A 91 -10.45 -8.97 -19.01
N LEU A 92 -9.25 -9.54 -18.97
CA LEU A 92 -8.22 -9.43 -19.99
C LEU A 92 -8.25 -10.67 -20.88
N GLU A 93 -8.09 -10.46 -22.19
CA GLU A 93 -7.92 -11.52 -23.18
C GLU A 93 -6.53 -11.38 -23.80
N VAL A 94 -5.77 -12.47 -23.86
CA VAL A 94 -4.39 -12.47 -24.35
C VAL A 94 -4.22 -13.54 -25.41
N ILE A 95 -3.72 -13.16 -26.57
CA ILE A 95 -3.41 -14.10 -27.67
C ILE A 95 -1.92 -14.06 -27.98
N ALA A 96 -1.42 -15.18 -28.50
CA ALA A 96 -0.11 -15.29 -29.13
C ALA A 96 -0.27 -15.42 -30.65
N VAL A 97 0.60 -14.75 -31.39
CA VAL A 97 0.66 -14.78 -32.85
C VAL A 97 2.06 -15.18 -33.27
N ASP A 98 2.18 -16.27 -34.04
CA ASP A 98 3.47 -16.72 -34.56
C ASP A 98 3.97 -15.86 -35.74
N LYS A 99 5.12 -16.23 -36.31
CA LYS A 99 5.70 -15.55 -37.49
C LYS A 99 4.89 -15.73 -38.78
N SER A 100 4.06 -16.78 -38.84
CA SER A 100 3.17 -17.11 -39.96
C SER A 100 1.78 -16.46 -39.80
N ASN A 101 1.57 -15.66 -38.75
CA ASN A 101 0.31 -15.02 -38.37
C ASN A 101 -0.80 -15.98 -37.91
N ASN A 102 -0.48 -17.21 -37.50
CA ASN A 102 -1.44 -18.07 -36.83
C ASN A 102 -1.65 -17.56 -35.39
N GLN A 103 -2.91 -17.58 -34.93
CA GLN A 103 -3.29 -17.05 -33.61
C GLN A 103 -3.68 -18.18 -32.66
N SER A 104 -3.23 -18.09 -31.42
CA SER A 104 -3.67 -18.98 -30.35
C SER A 104 -5.16 -18.76 -30.01
N PRO A 105 -5.82 -19.73 -29.37
CA PRO A 105 -6.97 -19.44 -28.52
C PRO A 105 -6.63 -18.34 -27.48
N PRO A 106 -7.60 -17.52 -27.07
CA PRO A 106 -7.37 -16.47 -26.08
C PRO A 106 -7.22 -17.05 -24.68
N ALA A 107 -6.18 -16.62 -23.97
CA ALA A 107 -6.06 -16.76 -22.53
C ALA A 107 -6.85 -15.68 -21.82
N THR A 108 -7.61 -16.05 -20.79
CA THR A 108 -8.42 -15.09 -20.02
C THR A 108 -7.89 -14.93 -18.61
N LEU A 109 -7.82 -13.69 -18.14
CA LEU A 109 -7.44 -13.34 -16.77
C LEU A 109 -8.38 -12.26 -16.25
N VAL A 110 -8.96 -12.47 -15.07
CA VAL A 110 -9.70 -11.42 -14.36
C VAL A 110 -8.71 -10.68 -13.47
N VAL A 111 -8.66 -9.35 -13.58
CA VAL A 111 -7.81 -8.51 -12.72
C VAL A 111 -8.18 -8.76 -11.26
N ASP A 112 -7.21 -9.22 -10.48
CA ASP A 112 -7.39 -9.67 -9.10
C ASP A 112 -7.81 -8.52 -8.17
N GLU A 113 -8.89 -8.76 -7.41
CA GLU A 113 -9.48 -7.81 -6.46
C GLU A 113 -8.89 -7.92 -5.05
N SER A 114 -7.95 -8.85 -4.84
CA SER A 114 -7.29 -9.08 -3.55
C SER A 114 -6.44 -7.89 -3.11
N VAL A 115 -6.08 -6.97 -4.01
CA VAL A 115 -5.26 -5.80 -3.72
C VAL A 115 -5.93 -4.53 -4.21
N LYS A 116 -6.21 -3.58 -3.31
CA LYS A 116 -6.76 -2.27 -3.62
C LYS A 116 -5.83 -1.15 -3.15
N ARG A 117 -5.47 -0.22 -4.02
CA ARG A 117 -4.68 0.96 -3.64
C ARG A 117 -5.57 2.14 -3.27
N ILE A 118 -5.26 2.83 -2.18
CA ILE A 118 -5.98 4.00 -1.68
C ILE A 118 -4.98 5.14 -1.52
N TYR A 119 -5.11 6.17 -2.36
CA TYR A 119 -4.20 7.30 -2.37
C TYR A 119 -4.82 8.52 -3.03
N GLY A 120 -4.25 9.68 -2.74
CA GLY A 120 -4.43 10.88 -3.54
C GLY A 120 -3.09 11.42 -4.03
N GLU A 121 -3.11 12.61 -4.62
CA GLU A 121 -1.91 13.25 -5.20
C GLU A 121 -0.80 13.49 -4.16
N ASN A 122 -1.17 13.63 -2.88
CA ASN A 122 -0.25 13.80 -1.77
C ASN A 122 -0.87 13.24 -0.47
N ARG A 123 -0.16 13.33 0.66
CA ARG A 123 -0.59 12.82 1.97
C ARG A 123 -1.97 13.34 2.43
N TYR A 124 -2.32 14.57 2.06
CA TYR A 124 -3.58 15.19 2.47
C TYR A 124 -4.75 14.60 1.69
N PHE A 125 -4.59 14.44 0.37
CA PHE A 125 -5.58 13.76 -0.45
C PHE A 125 -5.62 12.24 -0.22
N THR A 126 -4.52 11.62 0.20
CA THR A 126 -4.54 10.23 0.69
C THR A 126 -5.39 10.11 1.95
N ALA A 127 -5.32 11.06 2.89
CA ALA A 127 -6.21 11.09 4.06
C ALA A 127 -7.69 11.21 3.66
N VAL A 128 -8.01 12.02 2.65
CA VAL A 128 -9.36 12.13 2.08
C VAL A 128 -9.80 10.82 1.42
N ALA A 129 -8.92 10.16 0.65
CA ALA A 129 -9.22 8.87 0.03
C ALA A 129 -9.47 7.77 1.08
N ILE A 130 -8.67 7.74 2.16
CA ILE A 130 -8.86 6.85 3.31
C ILE A 130 -10.18 7.15 4.03
N SER A 131 -10.54 8.43 4.18
CA SER A 131 -11.83 8.85 4.72
C SER A 131 -13.01 8.36 3.87
N ASN A 132 -12.91 8.47 2.54
CA ASN A 132 -13.94 7.95 1.63
C ASN A 132 -14.09 6.43 1.75
N GLU A 133 -12.97 5.69 1.78
CA GLU A 133 -12.99 4.24 1.93
C GLU A 133 -13.56 3.81 3.27
N ALA A 134 -13.12 4.44 4.35
CA ALA A 134 -13.59 4.09 5.68
C ALA A 134 -15.06 4.49 5.82
N PHE A 135 -15.45 5.70 5.43
CA PHE A 135 -16.74 6.36 5.69
C PHE A 135 -17.53 6.63 4.39
N PRO A 136 -17.97 5.60 3.66
CA PRO A 136 -18.73 5.79 2.42
C PRO A 136 -20.11 6.40 2.67
N HIS A 137 -20.67 6.21 3.86
CA HIS A 137 -22.01 6.69 4.26
C HIS A 137 -21.97 7.92 5.19
N GLY A 138 -20.81 8.55 5.33
CA GLY A 138 -20.62 9.74 6.16
C GLY A 138 -20.15 9.47 7.58
N ALA A 139 -19.87 10.56 8.31
CA ALA A 139 -19.45 10.59 9.71
C ALA A 139 -19.95 11.88 10.36
N ASN A 140 -20.59 11.78 11.54
CA ASN A 140 -21.04 12.97 12.26
C ASN A 140 -19.87 13.81 12.85
N MET A 141 -18.68 13.21 12.95
CA MET A 141 -17.50 13.80 13.56
C MET A 141 -16.26 13.64 12.67
N VAL A 142 -15.38 14.63 12.69
CA VAL A 142 -14.06 14.61 12.04
C VAL A 142 -12.98 14.94 13.07
N VAL A 143 -11.85 14.23 13.02
CA VAL A 143 -10.65 14.61 13.76
C VAL A 143 -9.71 15.35 12.81
N LEU A 144 -9.37 16.60 13.13
CA LEU A 144 -8.50 17.45 12.32
C LEU A 144 -7.13 17.60 12.98
N VAL A 145 -6.08 17.30 12.22
CA VAL A 145 -4.68 17.41 12.65
C VAL A 145 -3.84 18.20 11.63
N ARG A 146 -2.66 18.65 12.03
CA ARG A 146 -1.63 19.09 11.06
C ARG A 146 -1.04 17.87 10.35
N GLY A 147 -0.65 18.00 9.08
CA GLY A 147 -0.07 16.87 8.33
C GLY A 147 1.44 16.95 8.06
N ASP A 148 2.09 18.04 8.47
CA ASP A 148 3.52 18.31 8.32
C ASP A 148 4.35 17.95 9.57
N ASP A 149 3.69 17.65 10.69
CA ASP A 149 4.29 17.06 11.90
C ASP A 149 3.31 16.04 12.53
N PHE A 150 3.80 15.15 13.38
CA PHE A 150 3.06 14.00 13.93
C PHE A 150 2.81 13.93 15.46
N PRO A 151 3.59 14.58 16.35
CA PRO A 151 3.61 14.26 17.77
C PRO A 151 2.25 14.31 18.46
N ASP A 152 1.46 15.35 18.19
CA ASP A 152 0.14 15.53 18.78
C ASP A 152 -0.89 14.53 18.20
N ALA A 153 -0.72 14.15 16.93
CA ALA A 153 -1.67 13.28 16.23
C ALA A 153 -1.44 11.79 16.51
N LEU A 154 -0.27 11.41 17.01
CA LEU A 154 0.12 10.00 17.16
C LEU A 154 -0.81 9.20 18.08
N ALA A 155 -1.39 9.85 19.09
CA ALA A 155 -2.36 9.25 20.01
C ALA A 155 -3.82 9.37 19.52
N ALA A 156 -4.08 10.07 18.42
CA ALA A 156 -5.44 10.39 17.98
C ALA A 156 -6.19 9.19 17.35
N GLY A 157 -5.47 8.19 16.84
CA GLY A 157 -6.06 7.02 16.16
C GLY A 157 -7.15 6.33 16.98
N PRO A 158 -6.84 5.86 18.20
CA PRO A 158 -7.84 5.23 19.08
C PRO A 158 -9.03 6.13 19.43
N LEU A 159 -8.81 7.43 19.64
CA LEU A 159 -9.89 8.38 19.90
C LEU A 159 -10.79 8.55 18.65
N ALA A 160 -10.20 8.71 17.47
CA ALA A 160 -10.92 8.85 16.21
C ALA A 160 -11.79 7.62 15.92
N TYR A 161 -11.25 6.42 16.14
CA TYR A 161 -12.00 5.17 16.04
C TYR A 161 -13.19 5.13 17.02
N LYS A 162 -12.94 5.43 18.31
CA LYS A 162 -13.98 5.46 19.36
C LYS A 162 -15.14 6.39 18.99
N LEU A 163 -14.83 7.51 18.34
CA LEU A 163 -15.81 8.53 17.95
C LEU A 163 -16.49 8.25 16.61
N GLY A 164 -16.06 7.20 15.89
CA GLY A 164 -16.51 6.95 14.52
C GLY A 164 -16.21 8.14 13.62
N ALA A 165 -14.97 8.63 13.63
CA ALA A 165 -14.51 9.82 12.90
C ALA A 165 -13.27 9.51 12.05
N PRO A 166 -13.16 10.02 10.81
CA PRO A 166 -11.91 9.98 10.07
C PRO A 166 -10.93 10.99 10.65
N ILE A 167 -9.63 10.74 10.44
CA ILE A 167 -8.59 11.72 10.66
C ILE A 167 -8.30 12.42 9.32
N LEU A 168 -8.54 13.72 9.25
CA LEU A 168 -8.11 14.57 8.15
C LEU A 168 -6.88 15.36 8.58
N SER A 169 -5.96 15.56 7.64
CA SER A 169 -4.75 16.36 7.87
C SER A 169 -4.74 17.59 6.98
N LYS A 170 -4.14 18.68 7.47
CA LYS A 170 -4.02 19.95 6.75
C LYS A 170 -2.59 20.46 6.69
N GLU A 171 -2.27 21.17 5.61
CA GLU A 171 -0.93 21.73 5.34
C GLU A 171 -0.80 23.21 5.67
N SER A 172 -1.90 23.95 5.53
CA SER A 172 -1.92 25.42 5.53
C SER A 172 -2.21 26.01 6.91
N THR A 173 -1.86 27.27 7.12
CA THR A 173 -2.35 28.05 8.26
C THR A 173 -3.83 28.44 8.13
N LEU A 174 -4.42 28.27 6.94
CA LEU A 174 -5.85 28.41 6.62
C LEU A 174 -6.50 27.04 6.42
N LEU A 175 -7.83 26.99 6.42
CA LEU A 175 -8.57 25.75 6.21
C LEU A 175 -8.65 25.44 4.70
N PRO A 176 -8.00 24.36 4.22
CA PRO A 176 -7.99 24.06 2.79
C PRO A 176 -9.36 23.62 2.28
N GLU A 177 -9.65 23.90 1.00
CA GLU A 177 -10.93 23.55 0.37
C GLU A 177 -11.23 22.05 0.41
N TYR A 178 -10.21 21.19 0.23
CA TYR A 178 -10.40 19.75 0.29
C TYR A 178 -10.88 19.26 1.67
N VAL A 179 -10.50 19.93 2.76
CA VAL A 179 -10.98 19.60 4.11
C VAL A 179 -12.45 19.99 4.24
N LYS A 180 -12.83 21.16 3.74
CA LYS A 180 -14.22 21.65 3.78
C LYS A 180 -15.15 20.75 2.96
N ASN A 181 -14.69 20.36 1.76
CA ASN A 181 -15.41 19.44 0.89
C ASN A 181 -15.59 18.08 1.55
N GLU A 182 -14.55 17.54 2.18
CA GLU A 182 -14.64 16.23 2.84
C GLU A 182 -15.52 16.29 4.10
N ILE A 183 -15.44 17.35 4.92
CA ILE A 183 -16.39 17.57 6.04
C ILE A 183 -17.83 17.59 5.53
N THR A 184 -18.09 18.27 4.40
CA THR A 184 -19.42 18.37 3.79
C THR A 184 -19.89 17.02 3.27
N ARG A 185 -19.04 16.27 2.54
CA ARG A 185 -19.33 14.92 2.04
C ARG A 185 -19.68 13.96 3.19
N LEU A 186 -18.96 14.07 4.30
CA LEU A 186 -19.20 13.27 5.49
C LEU A 186 -20.52 13.63 6.19
N GLY A 187 -21.09 14.81 5.93
CA GLY A 187 -22.23 15.35 6.67
C GLY A 187 -21.87 15.70 8.12
N ALA A 188 -20.59 15.95 8.41
CA ALA A 188 -20.11 16.14 9.77
C ALA A 188 -20.65 17.42 10.39
N LYS A 189 -20.99 17.35 11.69
CA LYS A 189 -21.44 18.49 12.50
C LYS A 189 -20.45 18.84 13.60
N ASN A 190 -19.52 17.94 13.89
CA ASN A 190 -18.56 18.06 14.96
C ASN A 190 -17.14 17.91 14.42
N VAL A 191 -16.22 18.73 14.92
CA VAL A 191 -14.79 18.61 14.63
C VAL A 191 -14.02 18.59 15.94
N ILE A 192 -13.12 17.63 16.10
CA ILE A 192 -12.12 17.65 17.15
C ILE A 192 -10.79 18.06 16.53
N ILE A 193 -10.25 19.18 16.96
CA ILE A 193 -8.90 19.61 16.63
C ILE A 193 -7.92 18.97 17.63
N ILE A 194 -6.88 18.31 17.12
CA ILE A 194 -5.79 17.80 17.96
C ILE A 194 -4.56 18.68 17.77
N GLY A 195 -4.01 19.15 18.90
CA GLY A 195 -2.83 20.01 18.95
C GLY A 195 -3.15 21.48 19.18
N GLY A 196 -2.12 22.22 19.60
CA GLY A 196 -2.21 23.65 19.91
C GLY A 196 -2.47 24.55 18.69
N ASP A 197 -2.48 25.85 18.92
CA ASP A 197 -2.62 26.88 17.87
C ASP A 197 -1.49 26.82 16.83
N GLY A 198 -0.27 26.48 17.24
CA GLY A 198 0.87 26.26 16.35
C GLY A 198 0.69 25.05 15.41
N ALA A 199 -0.16 24.08 15.78
CA ALA A 199 -0.50 22.94 14.93
C ALA A 199 -1.70 23.26 14.02
N VAL A 200 -2.80 23.69 14.63
CA VAL A 200 -4.02 24.11 13.95
C VAL A 200 -4.40 25.49 14.45
N SER A 201 -4.24 26.48 13.58
CA SER A 201 -4.33 27.90 13.93
C SER A 201 -5.72 28.30 14.44
N ILE A 202 -5.78 29.39 15.21
CA ILE A 202 -7.05 29.99 15.65
C ILE A 202 -7.92 30.45 14.47
N PRO A 203 -7.38 31.01 13.36
CA PRO A 203 -8.16 31.26 12.16
C PRO A 203 -8.86 30.02 11.61
N VAL A 204 -8.19 28.86 11.55
CA VAL A 204 -8.80 27.60 11.10
C VAL A 204 -9.96 27.19 12.02
N GLU A 205 -9.74 27.23 13.34
CA GLU A 205 -10.80 26.93 14.32
C GLU A 205 -12.00 27.88 14.18
N THR A 206 -11.72 29.16 13.93
CA THR A 206 -12.75 30.20 13.75
C THR A 206 -13.55 29.95 12.47
N GLU A 207 -12.89 29.61 11.36
CA GLU A 207 -13.55 29.27 10.10
C GLU A 207 -14.46 28.04 10.26
N LEU A 208 -14.00 26.99 10.93
CA LEU A 208 -14.81 25.80 11.24
C LEU A 208 -16.07 26.15 12.06
N LYS A 209 -15.92 26.97 13.10
CA LYS A 209 -17.04 27.36 14.00
C LYS A 209 -18.02 28.32 13.33
N VAL A 210 -17.50 29.41 12.74
CA VAL A 210 -18.31 30.55 12.32
C VAL A 210 -18.76 30.39 10.88
N SER A 211 -17.84 30.07 9.97
CA SER A 211 -18.15 30.00 8.53
C SER A 211 -18.86 28.71 8.15
N LEU A 212 -18.49 27.58 8.78
CA LEU A 212 -19.11 26.28 8.52
C LEU A 212 -20.16 25.88 9.57
N GLY A 213 -20.32 26.64 10.65
CA GLY A 213 -21.34 26.38 11.68
C GLY A 213 -21.14 25.07 12.45
N LEU A 214 -19.91 24.59 12.58
CA LEU A 214 -19.60 23.30 13.21
C LEU A 214 -19.37 23.46 14.72
N HIS A 215 -19.68 22.40 15.48
CA HIS A 215 -19.26 22.30 16.87
C HIS A 215 -17.79 21.86 16.91
N VAL A 216 -16.92 22.70 17.48
CA VAL A 216 -15.48 22.42 17.49
C VAL A 216 -14.95 22.30 18.92
N GLU A 217 -14.39 21.13 19.23
CA GLU A 217 -13.62 20.83 20.45
C GLU A 217 -12.13 20.85 20.09
N ARG A 218 -11.28 21.40 20.96
CA ARG A 218 -9.82 21.32 20.80
C ARG A 218 -9.21 20.55 21.96
N ILE A 219 -8.41 19.54 21.64
CA ILE A 219 -7.61 18.78 22.59
C ILE A 219 -6.14 19.10 22.34
N ALA A 220 -5.54 19.87 23.25
CA ALA A 220 -4.17 20.33 23.11
C ALA A 220 -3.47 20.38 24.46
N GLY A 221 -2.24 19.88 24.49
CA GLY A 221 -1.32 20.02 25.61
C GLY A 221 -0.27 21.10 25.40
N VAL A 222 0.47 21.42 26.47
CA VAL A 222 1.67 22.27 26.37
C VAL A 222 2.81 21.60 25.60
N ASN A 223 2.73 20.27 25.46
CA ASN A 223 3.65 19.44 24.69
C ASN A 223 2.91 18.16 24.23
N ARG A 224 3.58 17.34 23.42
CA ARG A 224 3.02 16.08 22.87
C ARG A 224 2.58 15.07 23.95
N TYR A 225 3.23 15.07 25.10
CA TYR A 225 2.94 14.16 26.21
C TYR A 225 1.64 14.58 26.91
N ASP A 226 1.48 15.87 27.18
CA ASP A 226 0.24 16.46 27.70
C ASP A 226 -0.93 16.30 26.69
N THR A 227 -0.68 16.49 25.39
CA THR A 227 -1.71 16.24 24.36
C THR A 227 -2.18 14.78 24.40
N ALA A 228 -1.25 13.82 24.45
CA ALA A 228 -1.57 12.39 24.55
C ALA A 228 -2.33 12.05 25.85
N ALA A 229 -1.95 12.64 26.98
CA ALA A 229 -2.64 12.47 28.26
C ALA A 229 -4.09 12.99 28.21
N LYS A 230 -4.32 14.16 27.61
CA LYS A 230 -5.67 14.72 27.42
C LYS A 230 -6.53 13.91 26.45
N ILE A 231 -5.92 13.35 25.40
CA ILE A 231 -6.60 12.39 24.52
C ILE A 231 -7.02 11.15 25.33
N ALA A 232 -6.14 10.63 26.18
CA ALA A 232 -6.44 9.49 27.05
C ALA A 232 -7.58 9.77 28.03
N ASP A 233 -7.60 10.95 28.66
CA ASP A 233 -8.70 11.37 29.52
C ASP A 233 -10.03 11.47 28.74
N ARG A 234 -10.00 12.02 27.52
CA ARG A 234 -11.17 12.11 26.64
C ARG A 234 -11.68 10.75 26.17
N MET A 235 -10.78 9.80 25.97
CA MET A 235 -11.11 8.40 25.71
C MET A 235 -11.63 7.69 26.96
N GLY A 236 -11.23 8.12 28.16
CA GLY A 236 -11.42 7.34 29.38
C GLY A 236 -10.49 6.11 29.40
N ILE A 237 -10.07 5.73 30.59
CA ILE A 237 -9.17 4.59 30.81
C ILE A 237 -9.99 3.51 31.51
N LYS A 238 -9.93 2.30 30.95
CA LYS A 238 -10.49 1.11 31.60
C LYS A 238 -9.37 0.43 32.39
N ASP A 239 -8.61 -0.44 31.72
CA ASP A 239 -7.60 -1.27 32.41
C ASP A 239 -6.23 -1.25 31.70
N LYS A 240 -6.20 -0.95 30.39
CA LYS A 240 -4.99 -1.10 29.57
C LYS A 240 -4.65 0.18 28.82
N VAL A 241 -3.37 0.49 28.79
CA VAL A 241 -2.81 1.62 28.02
C VAL A 241 -1.60 1.16 27.21
N VAL A 242 -1.30 1.90 26.15
CA VAL A 242 -0.10 1.73 25.35
C VAL A 242 0.85 2.88 25.67
N LEU A 243 2.13 2.57 25.92
CA LEU A 243 3.19 3.57 26.07
C LEU A 243 4.18 3.43 24.92
N ALA A 244 4.38 4.50 24.15
CA ALA A 244 5.30 4.53 23.02
C ALA A 244 6.30 5.70 23.10
N TYR A 245 7.37 5.64 22.33
CA TYR A 245 8.37 6.71 22.30
C TYR A 245 7.85 7.96 21.60
N GLY A 246 7.87 9.10 22.28
CA GLY A 246 7.25 10.34 21.80
C GLY A 246 7.96 11.02 20.64
N LYS A 247 9.21 10.67 20.31
CA LYS A 247 9.95 11.24 19.16
C LYS A 247 10.04 10.28 17.97
N GLY A 248 9.42 9.10 18.08
CA GLY A 248 9.23 8.16 16.98
C GLY A 248 7.73 8.00 16.69
N TYR A 249 7.41 7.40 15.54
CA TYR A 249 6.02 7.15 15.13
C TYR A 249 5.72 5.67 14.90
N ALA A 250 6.70 4.88 14.42
CA ALA A 250 6.43 3.55 13.89
C ALA A 250 5.87 2.58 14.92
N ASP A 251 6.35 2.63 16.16
CA ASP A 251 5.90 1.76 17.25
C ASP A 251 4.44 2.05 17.64
N ALA A 252 4.10 3.34 17.84
CA ALA A 252 2.73 3.75 18.14
C ALA A 252 1.77 3.49 16.97
N LEU A 253 2.18 3.75 15.72
CA LEU A 253 1.36 3.49 14.54
C LEU A 253 1.09 1.99 14.34
N SER A 254 2.07 1.14 14.64
CA SER A 254 1.92 -0.32 14.60
C SER A 254 0.87 -0.81 15.60
N MET A 255 0.80 -0.18 16.76
CA MET A 255 -0.16 -0.54 17.83
C MET A 255 -1.53 0.14 17.66
N SER A 256 -1.62 1.20 16.85
CA SER A 256 -2.80 2.08 16.76
C SER A 256 -4.12 1.35 16.46
N PRO A 257 -4.23 0.44 15.47
CA PRO A 257 -5.51 -0.24 15.21
C PRO A 257 -5.95 -1.16 16.35
N TYR A 258 -4.99 -1.78 17.03
CA TYR A 258 -5.24 -2.67 18.17
C TYR A 258 -5.64 -1.88 19.41
N ALA A 259 -4.94 -0.77 19.65
CA ALA A 259 -5.29 0.20 20.69
C ALA A 259 -6.70 0.79 20.46
N ALA A 260 -7.04 1.10 19.21
CA ALA A 260 -8.36 1.56 18.81
C ALA A 260 -9.46 0.52 19.10
N ARG A 261 -9.29 -0.72 18.61
CA ARG A 261 -10.25 -1.81 18.79
C ARG A 261 -10.47 -2.14 20.27
N ASP A 262 -9.40 -2.23 21.04
CA ASP A 262 -9.46 -2.67 22.44
C ASP A 262 -9.68 -1.49 23.42
N GLY A 263 -9.85 -0.27 22.90
CA GLY A 263 -10.13 0.92 23.70
C GLY A 263 -8.97 1.33 24.61
N MET A 264 -7.73 1.10 24.17
CA MET A 264 -6.50 1.45 24.89
C MET A 264 -6.00 2.82 24.45
N PRO A 265 -5.92 3.81 25.33
CA PRO A 265 -5.26 5.06 25.02
C PRO A 265 -3.77 4.86 24.73
N ILE A 266 -3.23 5.63 23.77
CA ILE A 266 -1.79 5.70 23.50
C ILE A 266 -1.21 6.91 24.23
N LEU A 267 -0.21 6.65 25.05
CA LEU A 267 0.59 7.61 25.77
C LEU A 267 2.00 7.65 25.20
N LEU A 268 2.69 8.76 25.43
CA LEU A 268 4.03 9.01 24.92
C LEU A 268 5.04 9.16 26.07
N THR A 269 6.26 8.68 25.88
CA THR A 269 7.37 8.83 26.84
C THR A 269 8.64 9.32 26.17
N GLU A 270 9.58 9.82 26.99
CA GLU A 270 10.97 10.01 26.60
C GLU A 270 11.77 8.71 26.82
N THR A 271 12.98 8.66 26.27
CA THR A 271 13.82 7.46 26.32
C THR A 271 14.21 7.06 27.74
N THR A 272 14.53 8.02 28.60
CA THR A 272 15.12 7.77 29.92
C THR A 272 14.24 8.18 31.10
N PHE A 273 13.08 8.80 30.83
CA PHE A 273 12.14 9.20 31.87
C PHE A 273 10.70 9.25 31.33
N ILE A 274 9.75 9.09 32.24
CA ILE A 274 8.31 9.24 31.96
C ILE A 274 7.92 10.69 32.30
N PRO A 275 7.43 11.48 31.33
CA PRO A 275 6.90 12.82 31.59
C PRO A 275 5.79 12.79 32.65
N LYS A 276 5.63 13.90 33.39
CA LYS A 276 4.69 13.97 34.52
C LYS A 276 3.26 13.68 34.08
N GLU A 277 2.86 14.26 32.97
CA GLU A 277 1.53 14.14 32.37
C GLU A 277 1.23 12.70 31.99
N THR A 278 2.20 12.00 31.40
CA THR A 278 2.12 10.57 31.10
C THR A 278 1.98 9.74 32.36
N ARG A 279 2.80 10.02 33.40
CA ARG A 279 2.77 9.26 34.67
C ARG A 279 1.40 9.31 35.34
N GLN A 280 0.76 10.47 35.36
CA GLN A 280 -0.58 10.64 35.94
C GLN A 280 -1.64 9.75 35.27
N VAL A 281 -1.47 9.45 33.99
CA VAL A 281 -2.37 8.54 33.27
C VAL A 281 -2.02 7.08 33.54
N LEU A 282 -0.73 6.74 33.60
CA LEU A 282 -0.26 5.38 33.89
C LEU A 282 -0.72 4.88 35.26
N GLU A 283 -0.82 5.75 36.27
CA GLU A 283 -1.33 5.41 37.61
C GLU A 283 -2.79 4.92 37.60
N LYS A 284 -3.54 5.16 36.52
CA LYS A 284 -4.93 4.72 36.36
C LYS A 284 -5.03 3.39 35.59
N ALA A 285 -3.93 2.84 35.09
CA ALA A 285 -3.91 1.64 34.25
C ALA A 285 -3.43 0.42 35.03
N GLU A 286 -4.04 -0.74 34.80
CA GLU A 286 -3.63 -2.02 35.39
C GLU A 286 -2.47 -2.65 34.60
N ILE A 287 -2.52 -2.54 33.27
CA ILE A 287 -1.50 -3.08 32.36
C ILE A 287 -1.04 -2.00 31.39
N THR A 288 0.28 -1.88 31.22
CA THR A 288 0.86 -0.98 30.23
C THR A 288 1.66 -1.77 29.19
N PHE A 289 1.25 -1.72 27.93
CA PHE A 289 2.06 -2.22 26.82
C PHE A 289 3.10 -1.19 26.44
N VAL A 290 4.37 -1.46 26.73
CA VAL A 290 5.51 -0.59 26.40
C VAL A 290 6.03 -0.98 25.02
N VAL A 291 5.65 -0.22 23.99
CA VAL A 291 5.94 -0.54 22.59
C VAL A 291 7.17 0.23 22.12
N GLY A 292 8.24 -0.52 21.83
CA GLY A 292 9.54 0.01 21.46
C GLY A 292 10.68 -0.65 22.23
N GLY A 293 11.84 -0.81 21.59
CA GLY A 293 13.03 -1.41 22.20
C GLY A 293 13.72 -0.50 23.22
N GLU A 294 14.71 -1.05 23.94
CA GLU A 294 15.46 -0.33 24.97
C GLU A 294 16.10 0.98 24.45
N GLY A 295 16.57 0.98 23.20
CA GLY A 295 17.20 2.15 22.58
C GLY A 295 16.28 3.37 22.41
N VAL A 296 14.96 3.18 22.43
CA VAL A 296 13.97 4.27 22.36
C VAL A 296 13.19 4.45 23.65
N ILE A 297 13.02 3.39 24.45
CA ILE A 297 12.42 3.41 25.79
C ILE A 297 13.26 2.50 26.69
N SER A 298 14.14 3.09 27.50
CA SER A 298 15.10 2.37 28.34
C SER A 298 14.43 1.44 29.35
N ASP A 299 15.18 0.44 29.84
CA ASP A 299 14.70 -0.44 30.90
C ASP A 299 14.47 0.29 32.22
N ARG A 300 15.14 1.44 32.43
CA ARG A 300 14.83 2.34 33.54
C ARG A 300 13.41 2.88 33.47
N VAL A 301 12.89 3.17 32.28
CA VAL A 301 11.49 3.59 32.11
C VAL A 301 10.56 2.41 32.36
N LEU A 302 10.85 1.24 31.78
CA LEU A 302 10.03 0.04 31.99
C LEU A 302 9.92 -0.34 33.47
N ALA A 303 11.02 -0.30 34.23
CA ALA A 303 11.06 -0.61 35.65
C ALA A 303 10.25 0.34 36.54
N GLN A 304 9.81 1.50 36.01
CA GLN A 304 8.96 2.46 36.74
C GLN A 304 7.46 2.21 36.52
N ILE A 305 7.10 1.22 35.69
CA ILE A 305 5.73 0.96 35.28
C ILE A 305 5.27 -0.35 35.91
N GLU A 306 4.26 -0.26 36.75
CA GLU A 306 3.60 -1.44 37.31
C GLU A 306 2.96 -2.26 36.18
N ASN A 307 3.21 -3.57 36.17
CA ASN A 307 2.74 -4.49 35.11
C ASN A 307 3.06 -4.02 33.68
N GLY A 308 4.25 -3.42 33.48
CA GLY A 308 4.75 -3.05 32.16
C GLY A 308 5.16 -4.26 31.32
N ILE A 309 4.57 -4.43 30.14
CA ILE A 309 4.89 -5.50 29.19
C ILE A 309 5.54 -4.88 27.96
N ARG A 310 6.84 -5.15 27.75
CA ARG A 310 7.55 -4.66 26.56
C ARG A 310 7.18 -5.47 25.32
N ILE A 311 6.91 -4.75 24.22
CA ILE A 311 6.74 -5.32 22.88
C ILE A 311 7.70 -4.60 21.94
N SER A 312 8.67 -5.31 21.39
CA SER A 312 9.72 -4.72 20.56
C SER A 312 10.40 -5.73 19.65
N GLY A 313 10.96 -5.25 18.56
CA GLY A 313 11.98 -5.94 17.75
C GLY A 313 13.21 -5.05 17.53
N ALA A 314 14.22 -5.59 16.84
CA ALA A 314 15.44 -4.82 16.55
C ALA A 314 15.18 -3.70 15.52
N THR A 315 14.15 -3.87 14.69
CA THR A 315 13.69 -2.88 13.71
C THR A 315 12.20 -2.58 13.89
N ARG A 316 11.74 -1.46 13.30
CA ARG A 316 10.30 -1.10 13.29
C ARG A 316 9.41 -2.18 12.67
N PHE A 317 9.96 -2.93 11.71
CA PHE A 317 9.25 -4.01 11.02
C PHE A 317 9.13 -5.24 11.91
N GLU A 318 10.16 -5.55 12.69
CA GLU A 318 10.09 -6.61 13.71
C GLU A 318 9.17 -6.22 14.86
N THR A 319 9.19 -4.97 15.35
CA THR A 319 8.21 -4.50 16.35
C THR A 319 6.79 -4.63 15.81
N ASN A 320 6.55 -4.23 14.56
CA ASN A 320 5.25 -4.41 13.91
C ASN A 320 4.86 -5.90 13.87
N ALA A 321 5.76 -6.80 13.42
CA ALA A 321 5.49 -8.24 13.41
C ALA A 321 5.17 -8.81 14.81
N ARG A 322 5.89 -8.40 15.86
CA ARG A 322 5.61 -8.83 17.25
C ARG A 322 4.24 -8.38 17.75
N ILE A 323 3.80 -7.17 17.37
CA ILE A 323 2.44 -6.71 17.66
C ILE A 323 1.42 -7.57 16.93
N LEU A 324 1.67 -7.90 15.65
CA LEU A 324 0.79 -8.80 14.89
C LEU A 324 0.72 -10.21 15.49
N GLU A 325 1.81 -10.75 16.03
CA GLU A 325 1.81 -12.05 16.73
C GLU A 325 0.93 -12.05 17.99
N LEU A 326 0.93 -10.95 18.74
CA LEU A 326 0.22 -10.86 20.02
C LEU A 326 -1.25 -10.41 19.88
N PHE A 327 -1.53 -9.53 18.92
CA PHE A 327 -2.85 -8.89 18.76
C PHE A 327 -3.52 -9.20 17.42
N GLY A 328 -2.84 -9.90 16.52
CA GLY A 328 -3.36 -10.25 15.21
C GLY A 328 -4.19 -11.53 15.28
N SER A 329 -5.52 -11.39 15.29
CA SER A 329 -6.43 -12.56 15.25
C SER A 329 -7.80 -12.26 14.63
N PHE A 330 -7.95 -11.17 13.87
CA PHE A 330 -9.28 -10.62 13.60
C PHE A 330 -9.74 -10.66 12.14
N SER A 331 -8.85 -10.73 11.12
CA SER A 331 -9.33 -10.97 9.75
C SER A 331 -8.31 -11.49 8.76
N ASN A 332 -8.82 -11.83 7.58
CA ASN A 332 -8.07 -12.09 6.36
C ASN A 332 -7.63 -10.80 5.62
N ARG A 333 -7.68 -9.63 6.27
CA ARG A 333 -7.39 -8.32 5.66
C ARG A 333 -6.14 -7.68 6.25
N ALA A 334 -5.35 -7.03 5.40
CA ALA A 334 -4.23 -6.20 5.81
C ALA A 334 -4.24 -4.83 5.09
N VAL A 335 -4.05 -3.78 5.87
CA VAL A 335 -3.71 -2.44 5.40
C VAL A 335 -2.19 -2.31 5.39
N LEU A 336 -1.60 -2.01 4.24
CA LEU A 336 -0.17 -1.81 4.06
C LEU A 336 0.11 -0.31 3.96
N ALA A 337 1.02 0.18 4.78
CA ALA A 337 1.49 1.56 4.74
C ALA A 337 3.01 1.59 4.82
N THR A 338 3.65 2.62 4.27
CA THR A 338 5.12 2.73 4.38
C THR A 338 5.55 2.80 5.85
N GLY A 339 6.53 1.98 6.21
CA GLY A 339 7.18 2.10 7.51
C GLY A 339 8.14 3.28 7.58
N ARG A 340 8.40 4.00 6.49
CA ARG A 340 9.42 5.08 6.39
C ARG A 340 8.85 6.49 6.57
N ASN A 341 7.54 6.63 6.70
CA ASN A 341 6.84 7.88 6.98
C ASN A 341 5.58 7.60 7.84
N TYR A 342 4.87 8.62 8.31
CA TYR A 342 3.78 8.47 9.28
C TYR A 342 2.38 8.76 8.73
N ALA A 343 2.24 9.66 7.76
CA ALA A 343 0.95 10.29 7.43
C ALA A 343 -0.13 9.29 6.98
N ASP A 344 0.23 8.37 6.08
CA ASP A 344 -0.70 7.39 5.53
C ASP A 344 -1.06 6.31 6.57
N ALA A 345 -0.09 5.89 7.40
CA ALA A 345 -0.34 4.93 8.48
C ALA A 345 -1.16 5.54 9.64
N LEU A 346 -0.99 6.83 9.93
CA LEU A 346 -1.76 7.54 10.96
C LEU A 346 -3.26 7.50 10.63
N THR A 347 -3.63 7.98 9.45
CA THR A 347 -5.03 7.99 8.98
C THR A 347 -5.52 6.58 8.66
N GLY A 348 -4.63 5.76 8.09
CA GLY A 348 -4.86 4.35 7.78
C GLY A 348 -5.14 3.47 8.99
N SER A 349 -4.63 3.82 10.18
CA SER A 349 -4.88 3.04 11.39
C SER A 349 -6.35 3.03 11.81
N VAL A 350 -7.07 4.12 11.56
CA VAL A 350 -8.52 4.22 11.78
C VAL A 350 -9.26 3.34 10.77
N LEU A 351 -8.87 3.38 9.49
CA LEU A 351 -9.42 2.48 8.48
C LEU A 351 -9.19 1.01 8.86
N ALA A 352 -7.96 0.65 9.25
CA ALA A 352 -7.60 -0.70 9.65
C ALA A 352 -8.49 -1.19 10.79
N ALA A 353 -8.61 -0.43 11.88
CA ALA A 353 -9.48 -0.79 13.01
C ALA A 353 -10.96 -0.94 12.61
N ARG A 354 -11.43 -0.10 11.67
CA ARG A 354 -12.82 -0.06 11.22
C ARG A 354 -13.25 -1.24 10.36
N ILE A 355 -12.37 -1.68 9.47
CA ILE A 355 -12.65 -2.81 8.57
C ILE A 355 -12.15 -4.14 9.15
N ASP A 356 -11.80 -4.11 10.45
CA ASP A 356 -11.23 -5.20 11.22
C ASP A 356 -9.98 -5.79 10.55
N SER A 357 -9.01 -4.95 10.21
CA SER A 357 -7.83 -5.30 9.41
C SER A 357 -6.53 -5.06 10.18
N HIS A 358 -5.52 -5.85 9.86
CA HIS A 358 -4.17 -5.66 10.35
C HIS A 358 -3.54 -4.40 9.73
N ILE A 359 -2.58 -3.77 10.42
CA ILE A 359 -1.70 -2.77 9.80
C ILE A 359 -0.28 -3.32 9.69
N LEU A 360 0.23 -3.35 8.46
CA LEU A 360 1.58 -3.78 8.14
C LEU A 360 2.40 -2.57 7.69
N LEU A 361 3.51 -2.32 8.37
CA LEU A 361 4.48 -1.31 7.98
C LEU A 361 5.49 -1.92 7.02
N VAL A 362 5.52 -1.46 5.78
CA VAL A 362 6.30 -2.11 4.70
C VAL A 362 7.33 -1.16 4.09
N GLU A 363 8.25 -1.70 3.28
CA GLU A 363 9.17 -0.88 2.48
C GLU A 363 8.52 -0.48 1.15
N LYS A 364 9.10 0.51 0.46
CA LYS A 364 8.56 1.00 -0.82
C LYS A 364 8.35 -0.12 -1.83
N ASP A 365 9.34 -1.02 -1.95
CA ASP A 365 9.37 -2.01 -3.03
C ASP A 365 9.10 -3.45 -2.55
N TYR A 366 9.00 -3.70 -1.24
CA TYR A 366 8.82 -5.06 -0.73
C TYR A 366 8.21 -5.13 0.67
N VAL A 367 7.61 -6.27 1.00
CA VAL A 367 7.23 -6.65 2.37
C VAL A 367 8.47 -7.16 3.13
N PRO A 368 8.88 -6.56 4.26
CA PRO A 368 10.01 -7.04 5.06
C PRO A 368 9.85 -8.49 5.55
N GLU A 369 10.96 -9.22 5.66
CA GLU A 369 10.97 -10.65 6.02
C GLU A 369 10.20 -11.00 7.32
N PRO A 370 10.30 -10.24 8.43
CA PRO A 370 9.50 -10.53 9.63
C PRO A 370 7.99 -10.52 9.36
N LEU A 371 7.52 -9.63 8.49
CA LEU A 371 6.11 -9.52 8.12
C LEU A 371 5.70 -10.58 7.10
N LYS A 372 6.57 -10.93 6.16
CA LYS A 372 6.35 -12.09 5.27
C LYS A 372 6.18 -13.37 6.08
N ASN A 373 7.07 -13.61 7.04
CA ASN A 373 7.00 -14.79 7.92
C ASN A 373 5.68 -14.82 8.70
N TRP A 374 5.24 -13.68 9.23
CA TRP A 374 3.95 -13.60 9.91
C TRP A 374 2.78 -13.87 8.94
N LEU A 375 2.78 -13.29 7.75
CA LEU A 375 1.73 -13.48 6.73
C LEU A 375 1.60 -14.94 6.28
N THR A 376 2.72 -15.64 6.11
CA THR A 376 2.75 -17.04 5.68
C THR A 376 2.41 -18.01 6.81
N THR A 377 2.82 -17.71 8.05
CA THR A 377 2.66 -18.63 9.18
C THR A 377 1.32 -18.45 9.90
N TYR A 378 0.87 -17.21 10.10
CA TYR A 378 -0.25 -16.88 10.99
C TYR A 378 -1.35 -16.07 10.31
N GLY A 379 -0.98 -15.13 9.44
CA GLY A 379 -1.87 -14.04 9.03
C GLY A 379 -3.12 -14.47 8.25
N LYS A 380 -3.08 -15.56 7.48
CA LYS A 380 -4.18 -16.02 6.60
C LYS A 380 -4.82 -14.86 5.80
N VAL A 381 -4.01 -13.87 5.43
CA VAL A 381 -4.46 -12.65 4.75
C VAL A 381 -4.59 -12.94 3.27
N ASN A 382 -5.71 -12.53 2.67
CA ASN A 382 -5.94 -12.61 1.23
C ASN A 382 -6.61 -11.35 0.67
N GLN A 383 -6.75 -10.29 1.48
CA GLN A 383 -7.23 -8.98 1.04
C GLN A 383 -6.30 -7.89 1.56
N TYR A 384 -5.81 -7.04 0.66
CA TYR A 384 -4.79 -6.05 0.92
C TYR A 384 -5.27 -4.67 0.49
N LYS A 385 -5.03 -3.67 1.34
CA LYS A 385 -5.23 -2.27 1.00
C LYS A 385 -3.91 -1.51 1.11
N LEU A 386 -3.39 -1.02 0.00
CA LEU A 386 -2.14 -0.25 -0.03
C LEU A 386 -2.45 1.23 0.16
N LEU A 387 -1.85 1.85 1.18
CA LEU A 387 -2.02 3.27 1.46
C LEU A 387 -0.85 4.06 0.88
N GLY A 388 -1.17 5.04 0.05
CA GLY A 388 -0.20 5.88 -0.62
C GLY A 388 0.03 5.49 -2.08
N GLY A 389 0.48 6.48 -2.86
CA GLY A 389 0.73 6.32 -4.29
C GLY A 389 1.96 5.47 -4.60
N PRO A 390 2.21 5.19 -5.89
CA PRO A 390 3.36 4.38 -6.34
C PRO A 390 4.73 4.90 -5.88
N GLU A 391 4.86 6.19 -5.60
CA GLU A 391 6.09 6.77 -5.06
C GLU A 391 6.36 6.42 -3.59
N VAL A 392 5.32 6.07 -2.85
CA VAL A 392 5.39 5.67 -1.44
C VAL A 392 5.48 4.15 -1.32
N LEU A 393 4.62 3.43 -2.06
CA LEU A 393 4.58 1.98 -2.16
C LEU A 393 4.50 1.62 -3.65
N SER A 394 5.60 1.15 -4.24
CA SER A 394 5.65 0.88 -5.68
C SER A 394 4.81 -0.32 -6.07
N ASP A 395 4.45 -0.42 -7.36
CA ASP A 395 3.68 -1.57 -7.84
C ASP A 395 4.49 -2.89 -7.76
N LYS A 396 5.83 -2.79 -7.70
CA LYS A 396 6.70 -3.95 -7.46
C LYS A 396 6.42 -4.59 -6.11
N MET A 397 6.03 -3.80 -5.11
CA MET A 397 5.76 -4.31 -3.77
C MET A 397 4.61 -5.31 -3.75
N ILE A 398 3.63 -5.14 -4.63
CA ILE A 398 2.43 -5.97 -4.69
C ILE A 398 2.84 -7.42 -4.98
N ARG A 399 3.85 -7.61 -5.83
CA ARG A 399 4.42 -8.92 -6.19
C ARG A 399 5.20 -9.59 -5.07
N THR A 400 5.49 -8.86 -3.99
CA THR A 400 6.20 -9.41 -2.83
C THR A 400 5.27 -9.80 -1.69
N ILE A 401 3.96 -9.51 -1.84
CA ILE A 401 2.93 -9.96 -0.93
C ILE A 401 2.78 -11.47 -1.13
N PRO A 402 2.92 -12.29 -0.07
CA PRO A 402 2.70 -13.73 -0.17
C PRO A 402 1.28 -14.02 -0.66
N THR A 403 1.15 -14.78 -1.75
CA THR A 403 -0.13 -15.34 -2.20
C THR A 403 -0.35 -16.70 -1.55
N HIS A 404 -1.56 -16.97 -1.07
CA HIS A 404 -1.98 -18.25 -0.47
C HIS A 404 -2.74 -19.10 -1.48
#